data_AF-A0A749L182-F1
#
_entry.id   AF-A0A749L182-F1
#
_cell.length_a   1.000
_cell.length_b   1.000
_cell.length_c   1.000
_cell.angle_alpha   90.00
_cell.angle_beta   90.00
_cell.angle_gamma   90.00
#
_symmetry.space_group_name_H-M   'P 1'
#
loop_
_entity.id
_entity.type
_entity.pdbx_description
1 polymer ?
#
loop_
_entity_poly.entity_id
_entity_poly.type
_entity_poly.pdbx_seq_one_letter_code
_entity_poly.pdbx_strand_id
1 'polypeptide(L)'
;MTLDTVYNDIRKSLGKLCGIEIRPLLDIDSVNEGVAKKDIDDQYTIACIAVELTHLYSTILERQKQHALPLSFKDSLSMAIYEKTQQITDPSQMSVTLVLALIPIHSDAITLKDRSLIAQWRSKNSPSLPAVSGKTKFLSEVHWHDLPSELFGDLASR
;
A
#
# COMPACT_ATOMS: atom_id res chain seq x y z
N MET A 1 -2.72 -13.65 11.50
CA MET A 1 -1.80 -12.61 11.00
C MET A 1 -2.33 -11.25 11.43
N THR A 2 -1.50 -10.38 11.98
CA THR A 2 -1.93 -9.02 12.41
C THR A 2 -1.74 -8.01 11.28
N LEU A 3 -2.42 -6.87 11.35
CA LEU A 3 -2.27 -5.79 10.36
C LEU A 3 -0.86 -5.19 10.38
N ASP A 4 -0.18 -5.17 11.54
CA ASP A 4 1.22 -4.78 11.62
C ASP A 4 2.14 -5.77 10.88
N THR A 5 1.86 -7.08 10.91
CA THR A 5 2.62 -8.05 10.13
C THR A 5 2.42 -7.80 8.63
N VAL A 6 1.17 -7.64 8.19
CA VAL A 6 0.82 -7.34 6.78
C VAL A 6 1.53 -6.08 6.30
N TYR A 7 1.43 -4.99 7.07
CA TYR A 7 2.10 -3.74 6.77
C TYR A 7 3.61 -3.91 6.65
N ASN A 8 4.24 -4.60 7.61
CA ASN A 8 5.68 -4.81 7.59
C ASN A 8 6.14 -5.66 6.39
N ASP A 9 5.37 -6.67 6.00
CA ASP A 9 5.72 -7.53 4.87
C ASP A 9 5.60 -6.77 3.55
N ILE A 10 4.51 -6.01 3.35
CA ILE A 10 4.33 -5.15 2.17
C ILE A 10 5.45 -4.10 2.12
N ARG A 11 5.68 -3.40 3.23
CA ARG A 11 6.72 -2.36 3.35
C ARG A 11 8.10 -2.92 2.99
N LYS A 12 8.46 -4.10 3.49
CA LYS A 12 9.73 -4.76 3.16
C LYS A 12 9.82 -5.14 1.68
N SER A 13 8.76 -5.67 1.09
CA SER A 13 8.75 -6.04 -0.35
C SER A 13 8.92 -4.81 -1.24
N LEU A 14 8.18 -3.74 -0.98
CA LEU A 14 8.32 -2.48 -1.73
C LEU A 14 9.70 -1.84 -1.53
N GLY A 15 10.27 -1.93 -0.32
CA GLY A 15 11.64 -1.49 -0.04
C GLY A 15 12.68 -2.23 -0.88
N LYS A 16 12.60 -3.57 -0.92
CA LYS A 16 13.47 -4.41 -1.75
C LYS A 16 13.35 -4.05 -3.23
N LEU A 17 12.13 -3.85 -3.73
CA LEU A 17 11.86 -3.47 -5.13
C LEU A 17 12.55 -2.14 -5.49
N CYS A 18 12.52 -1.16 -4.58
CA CYS A 18 13.15 0.14 -4.79
C CYS A 18 14.67 0.15 -4.49
N GLY A 19 15.25 -0.97 -4.02
CA GLY A 19 16.62 -1.00 -3.51
C GLY A 19 16.83 -0.13 -2.26
N ILE A 20 15.78 0.07 -1.46
CA ILE A 20 15.77 0.92 -0.27
C ILE A 20 15.51 0.06 0.96
N GLU A 21 16.45 0.06 1.89
CA GLU A 21 16.21 -0.50 3.22
C GLU A 21 15.33 0.45 4.02
N ILE A 22 14.08 0.05 4.26
CA ILE A 22 13.11 0.89 4.98
C ILE A 22 13.31 0.73 6.48
N ARG A 23 13.92 1.75 7.08
CA ARG A 23 14.11 1.85 8.52
C ARG A 23 12.78 2.20 9.19
N PRO A 24 12.63 1.97 10.51
CA PRO A 24 11.51 2.57 11.24
C PRO A 24 11.48 4.07 10.98
N LEU A 25 10.31 4.63 10.67
CA LEU A 25 10.20 6.07 10.45
C LEU A 25 10.51 6.79 11.76
N LEU A 26 11.21 7.92 11.67
CA LEU A 26 11.54 8.79 12.79
C LEU A 26 10.69 10.05 12.71
N ASP A 27 10.45 10.70 13.85
CA ASP A 27 9.77 12.00 13.91
C ASP A 27 10.47 12.97 12.98
N ILE A 28 9.71 13.66 12.14
CA ILE A 28 10.22 14.63 11.16
C ILE A 28 11.00 15.73 11.86
N ASP A 29 10.61 16.09 13.08
CA ASP A 29 11.29 17.10 13.90
C ASP A 29 12.59 16.56 14.53
N SER A 30 12.79 15.24 14.52
CA SER A 30 14.01 14.57 15.00
C SER A 30 15.03 14.25 13.91
N VAL A 31 14.70 14.48 12.63
CA VAL A 31 15.60 14.16 11.51
C VAL A 31 16.66 15.26 11.35
N ASN A 32 17.77 15.11 12.08
CA ASN A 32 18.96 15.98 11.99
C ASN A 32 20.08 15.38 11.12
N GLU A 33 20.67 16.26 10.30
CA GLU A 33 21.96 16.24 9.58
C GLU A 33 22.64 14.87 9.38
N GLY A 34 22.26 14.13 8.34
CA GLY A 34 23.05 12.98 7.87
C GLY A 34 22.34 12.09 6.86
N VAL A 35 21.01 12.05 6.91
CA VAL A 35 20.20 11.36 5.90
C VAL A 35 19.80 12.36 4.82
N ALA A 36 20.06 12.03 3.55
CA ALA A 36 19.64 12.86 2.44
C ALA A 36 18.11 12.99 2.47
N LYS A 37 17.58 14.22 2.41
CA LYS A 37 16.13 14.51 2.35
C LYS A 37 15.39 13.61 1.35
N LYS A 38 16.03 13.32 0.22
CA LYS A 38 15.52 12.41 -0.82
C LYS A 38 15.28 10.98 -0.33
N ASP A 39 16.20 10.39 0.43
CA ASP A 39 16.04 9.02 0.94
C ASP A 39 14.95 8.94 2.03
N ILE A 40 14.68 10.05 2.71
CA ILE A 40 13.56 10.19 3.66
C ILE A 40 12.24 10.24 2.89
N ASP A 41 12.14 11.09 1.87
CA ASP A 41 10.94 11.21 1.03
C ASP A 41 10.60 9.89 0.33
N ASP A 42 11.62 9.15 -0.12
CA ASP A 42 11.44 7.81 -0.70
C ASP A 42 10.89 6.80 0.32
N GLN A 43 11.43 6.78 1.56
CA GLN A 43 10.93 5.92 2.63
C GLN A 43 9.48 6.25 3.02
N TYR A 44 9.13 7.54 3.12
CA TYR A 44 7.76 7.97 3.39
C TYR A 44 6.80 7.62 2.26
N THR A 45 7.25 7.72 1.00
CA THR A 45 6.46 7.33 -0.18
C THR A 45 6.14 5.83 -0.13
N ILE A 46 7.14 4.99 0.11
CA ILE A 46 6.92 3.54 0.22
C ILE A 46 6.00 3.21 1.41
N ALA A 47 6.21 3.87 2.56
CA ALA A 47 5.37 3.67 3.73
C ALA A 47 3.90 4.05 3.47
N CYS A 48 3.65 5.14 2.74
CA CYS A 48 2.29 5.53 2.31
C CYS A 48 1.61 4.43 1.49
N ILE A 49 2.30 3.91 0.47
CA ILE A 49 1.75 2.87 -0.40
C ILE A 49 1.52 1.57 0.40
N ALA A 50 2.46 1.23 1.30
CA ALA A 50 2.30 0.08 2.18
C ALA A 50 1.09 0.20 3.10
N VAL A 51 0.82 1.39 3.66
CA VAL A 51 -0.38 1.68 4.44
C VAL A 51 -1.63 1.46 3.58
N GLU A 52 -1.68 2.05 2.39
CA GLU A 52 -2.84 1.92 1.49
C GLU A 52 -3.11 0.46 1.10
N LEU A 53 -2.07 -0.29 0.71
CA LEU A 53 -2.18 -1.73 0.44
C LEU A 53 -2.64 -2.54 1.66
N THR A 54 -2.17 -2.20 2.86
CA THR A 54 -2.59 -2.88 4.10
C THR A 54 -4.07 -2.65 4.36
N HIS A 55 -4.55 -1.43 4.15
CA HIS A 55 -5.97 -1.12 4.30
C HIS A 55 -6.82 -1.77 3.22
N LEU A 56 -6.35 -1.82 1.96
CA LEU A 56 -7.03 -2.55 0.90
C LEU A 56 -7.20 -4.01 1.32
N TYR A 57 -6.11 -4.66 1.73
CA TYR A 57 -6.11 -6.04 2.21
C TYR A 57 -7.12 -6.24 3.36
N SER A 58 -7.11 -5.35 4.38
CA SER A 58 -8.05 -5.42 5.50
C SER A 58 -9.51 -5.26 5.06
N THR A 59 -9.79 -4.31 4.16
CA THR A 59 -11.13 -4.03 3.64
C THR A 59 -11.68 -5.24 2.90
N ILE A 60 -10.85 -5.91 2.09
CA ILE A 60 -11.23 -7.13 1.38
C ILE A 60 -11.48 -8.28 2.36
N LEU A 61 -10.64 -8.47 3.38
CA LEU A 61 -10.87 -9.49 4.41
C LEU A 61 -12.13 -9.25 5.24
N GLU A 62 -12.47 -7.99 5.54
CA GLU A 62 -13.71 -7.65 6.24
C GLU A 62 -14.93 -7.97 5.39
N ARG A 63 -14.89 -7.65 4.09
CA ARG A 63 -15.95 -8.02 3.14
C ARG A 63 -16.13 -9.53 3.09
N GLN A 64 -15.06 -10.31 2.97
CA GLN A 64 -15.13 -11.78 2.99
C GLN A 64 -15.87 -12.32 4.22
N LYS A 65 -15.69 -11.70 5.39
CA LYS A 65 -16.39 -12.10 6.63
C LYS A 65 -17.88 -11.76 6.62
N GLN A 66 -18.31 -10.78 5.83
CA GLN A 66 -19.71 -10.36 5.73
C GLN A 66 -20.52 -11.26 4.78
N HIS A 67 -19.85 -12.04 3.93
CA HIS A 67 -20.52 -12.95 3.00
C HIS A 67 -20.78 -14.32 3.65
N ALA A 68 -21.96 -14.89 3.38
CA ALA A 68 -22.35 -16.21 3.89
C ALA A 68 -21.52 -17.36 3.28
N LEU A 69 -20.95 -17.15 2.09
CA LEU A 69 -20.04 -18.07 1.44
C LEU A 69 -18.63 -17.46 1.41
N PRO A 70 -17.58 -18.24 1.69
CA PRO A 70 -16.21 -17.74 1.64
C PRO A 70 -15.84 -17.41 0.19
N LEU A 71 -15.76 -16.13 -0.13
CA LEU A 71 -15.24 -15.65 -1.42
C LEU A 71 -13.72 -15.67 -1.40
N SER A 72 -13.10 -15.94 -2.57
CA SER A 72 -11.66 -15.75 -2.73
C SER A 72 -11.28 -14.27 -2.58
N PHE A 73 -9.98 -13.98 -2.41
CA PHE A 73 -9.53 -12.58 -2.33
C PHE A 73 -9.72 -11.89 -3.67
N LYS A 74 -9.36 -12.56 -4.78
CA LYS A 74 -9.62 -12.11 -6.15
C LYS A 74 -11.10 -11.80 -6.41
N ASP A 75 -12.03 -12.65 -6.02
CA ASP A 75 -13.46 -12.40 -6.24
C ASP A 75 -13.95 -11.21 -5.43
N SER A 76 -13.54 -11.13 -4.16
CA SER A 76 -13.91 -10.02 -3.27
C SER A 76 -13.36 -8.69 -3.77
N LEU A 77 -12.14 -8.69 -4.30
CA LEU A 77 -11.54 -7.52 -4.94
C LEU A 77 -12.26 -7.15 -6.24
N SER A 78 -12.61 -8.14 -7.07
CA SER A 78 -13.38 -7.93 -8.30
C SER A 78 -14.74 -7.27 -8.01
N MET A 79 -15.42 -7.74 -6.96
CA MET A 79 -16.67 -7.14 -6.49
C MET A 79 -16.47 -5.71 -5.99
N ALA A 80 -15.41 -5.44 -5.22
CA ALA A 80 -15.12 -4.08 -4.74
C ALA A 80 -14.85 -3.11 -5.90
N ILE A 81 -14.11 -3.54 -6.92
CA ILE A 81 -13.86 -2.75 -8.14
C ILE A 81 -15.17 -2.54 -8.92
N TYR A 82 -15.97 -3.59 -9.08
CA TYR A 82 -17.26 -3.50 -9.77
C TYR A 82 -18.22 -2.54 -9.05
N GLU A 83 -18.32 -2.59 -7.73
CA GLU A 83 -19.16 -1.66 -6.96
C GLU A 83 -18.77 -0.19 -7.19
N LYS A 84 -17.47 0.08 -7.34
CA LYS A 84 -16.95 1.44 -7.54
C LYS A 84 -17.02 1.91 -8.99
N THR A 85 -16.84 1.02 -9.95
CA THR A 85 -16.70 1.37 -11.38
C THR A 85 -17.92 1.01 -12.22
N GLN A 86 -18.77 0.11 -11.73
CA GLN A 86 -19.86 -0.55 -12.46
C GLN A 86 -19.36 -1.32 -13.71
N GLN A 87 -18.09 -1.73 -13.73
CA GLN A 87 -17.46 -2.46 -14.82
C GLN A 87 -16.91 -3.80 -14.34
N ILE A 88 -17.14 -4.85 -15.13
CA ILE A 88 -16.56 -6.18 -14.88
C ILE A 88 -15.10 -6.13 -15.33
N THR A 89 -14.19 -6.21 -14.38
CA THR A 89 -12.74 -6.13 -14.63
C THR A 89 -12.03 -7.22 -13.84
N ASP A 90 -11.07 -7.91 -14.46
CA ASP A 90 -10.19 -8.84 -13.74
C ASP A 90 -9.11 -8.04 -13.01
N PRO A 91 -9.05 -8.08 -11.66
CA PRO A 91 -8.06 -7.31 -10.90
C PRO A 91 -6.61 -7.71 -11.21
N SER A 92 -6.36 -8.95 -11.65
CA SER A 92 -5.02 -9.42 -12.03
C SER A 92 -4.46 -8.70 -13.27
N GLN A 93 -5.33 -8.14 -14.11
CA GLN A 93 -4.96 -7.37 -15.30
C GLN A 93 -4.75 -5.88 -15.01
N MET A 94 -5.04 -5.44 -13.79
CA MET A 94 -4.91 -4.04 -13.36
C MET A 94 -3.60 -3.84 -12.61
N SER A 95 -2.99 -2.67 -12.78
CA SER A 95 -1.87 -2.28 -11.91
C SER A 95 -2.37 -2.08 -10.49
N VAL A 96 -1.49 -2.32 -9.52
CA VAL A 96 -1.80 -2.11 -8.10
C VAL A 96 -2.18 -0.65 -7.85
N THR A 97 -1.45 0.27 -8.47
CA THR A 97 -1.70 1.72 -8.38
C THR A 97 -3.10 2.09 -8.88
N LEU A 98 -3.55 1.49 -9.98
CA LEU A 98 -4.91 1.73 -10.49
C LEU A 98 -5.97 1.20 -9.52
N VAL A 99 -5.76 0.03 -8.94
CA VAL A 99 -6.70 -0.54 -7.95
C VAL A 99 -6.79 0.33 -6.71
N LEU A 100 -5.66 0.81 -6.19
CA LEU A 100 -5.63 1.76 -5.07
C LEU A 100 -6.35 3.08 -5.40
N ALA A 101 -6.25 3.56 -6.65
CA ALA A 101 -6.94 4.78 -7.08
C ALA A 101 -8.47 4.59 -7.20
N LEU A 102 -8.94 3.39 -7.54
CA LEU A 102 -10.36 3.10 -7.75
C LEU A 102 -11.10 2.76 -6.45
N ILE A 103 -10.41 2.15 -5.48
CA ILE A 103 -11.01 1.76 -4.21
C ILE A 103 -10.64 2.84 -3.18
N PRO A 104 -11.55 3.76 -2.81
CA PRO A 104 -11.26 4.76 -1.80
C PRO A 104 -11.03 4.07 -0.46
N ILE A 105 -9.82 4.20 0.05
CA ILE A 105 -9.38 3.57 1.28
C ILE A 105 -9.59 4.53 2.44
N HIS A 106 -10.51 4.20 3.34
CA HIS A 106 -10.71 4.98 4.55
C HIS A 106 -9.63 4.60 5.57
N SER A 107 -8.66 5.50 5.74
CA SER A 107 -7.49 5.34 6.60
C SER A 107 -7.86 5.11 8.07
N ASP A 108 -9.06 5.51 8.52
CA ASP A 108 -9.31 5.82 9.93
C ASP A 108 -9.31 4.63 10.88
N ALA A 109 -9.56 3.42 10.41
CA ALA A 109 -9.78 2.26 11.27
C ALA A 109 -8.53 1.48 11.70
N ILE A 110 -7.36 1.66 11.05
CA ILE A 110 -6.16 0.85 11.35
C ILE A 110 -5.10 1.70 12.04
N THR A 111 -4.69 1.28 13.24
CA THR A 111 -3.56 1.87 13.97
C THR A 111 -2.29 1.14 13.56
N LEU A 112 -1.56 1.68 12.58
CA LEU A 112 -0.22 1.21 12.22
C LEU A 112 0.83 2.06 12.94
N LYS A 113 1.94 1.45 13.37
CA LYS A 113 3.01 2.10 14.13
C LYS A 113 3.51 3.42 13.51
N ASP A 114 3.65 3.44 12.18
CA ASP A 114 4.19 4.57 11.44
C ASP A 114 3.13 5.60 11.01
N ARG A 115 1.84 5.36 11.30
CA ARG A 115 0.72 6.14 10.76
C ARG A 115 0.74 7.60 11.19
N SER A 116 1.05 7.88 12.46
CA SER A 116 1.15 9.25 12.98
C SER A 116 2.27 10.03 12.28
N LEU A 117 3.41 9.38 12.05
CA LEU A 117 4.57 9.96 11.37
C LEU A 117 4.26 10.24 9.89
N ILE A 118 3.59 9.32 9.20
CA ILE A 118 3.13 9.52 7.82
C ILE A 118 2.14 10.69 7.75
N ALA A 119 1.19 10.78 8.69
CA ALA A 119 0.23 11.87 8.74
C ALA A 119 0.91 13.22 9.00
N GLN A 120 1.88 13.28 9.92
CA GLN A 120 2.71 14.45 10.17
C GLN A 120 3.53 14.83 8.92
N TRP A 121 3.98 13.85 8.14
CA TRP A 121 4.74 14.10 6.91
C TRP A 121 3.84 14.66 5.81
N ARG A 122 2.64 14.10 5.64
CA ARG A 122 1.63 14.59 4.68
C ARG A 122 1.08 15.97 5.04
N SER A 123 1.10 16.39 6.31
CA SER A 123 0.70 17.75 6.68
C SER A 123 1.79 18.78 6.38
N LYS A 124 3.06 18.38 6.44
CA LYS A 124 4.23 19.22 6.14
C LYS A 124 4.64 19.21 4.66
N ASN A 125 4.20 18.22 3.88
CA ASN A 125 4.55 18.04 2.47
C ASN A 125 3.27 17.96 1.60
N SER A 126 3.28 18.60 0.43
CA SER A 126 2.11 18.69 -0.46
C SER A 126 1.52 17.29 -0.78
N PRO A 127 0.20 17.11 -0.78
CA PRO A 127 -0.46 15.81 -1.03
C PRO A 127 -0.36 15.32 -2.47
N SER A 128 0.13 16.17 -3.39
CA SER A 128 0.59 15.70 -4.69
C SER A 128 1.77 14.77 -4.43
N LEU A 129 1.54 13.45 -4.48
CA LEU A 129 2.56 12.39 -4.51
C LEU A 129 3.86 13.00 -5.05
N PRO A 130 4.88 13.25 -4.20
CA PRO A 130 6.02 14.06 -4.60
C PRO A 130 6.58 13.39 -5.83
N ALA A 131 6.88 14.21 -6.85
CA ALA A 131 7.46 13.77 -8.12
C ALA A 131 8.40 12.60 -7.86
N VAL A 132 7.91 11.42 -8.21
CA VAL A 132 8.41 10.15 -7.70
C VAL A 132 9.91 10.13 -7.98
N SER A 133 10.73 10.09 -6.93
CA SER A 133 12.18 10.14 -7.10
C SER A 133 12.59 8.98 -8.01
N GLY A 134 13.74 9.10 -8.69
CA GLY A 134 14.20 8.05 -9.61
C GLY A 134 14.20 6.63 -9.01
N LYS A 135 14.37 6.49 -7.69
CA LYS A 135 14.33 5.20 -6.99
C LYS A 135 12.90 4.69 -6.73
N THR A 136 11.95 5.59 -6.50
CA THR A 136 10.55 5.25 -6.19
C THR A 136 9.67 5.23 -7.44
N LYS A 137 10.17 5.67 -8.60
CA LYS A 137 9.40 5.73 -9.87
C LYS A 137 8.69 4.43 -10.21
N PHE A 138 9.30 3.28 -9.92
CA PHE A 138 8.72 1.95 -10.15
C PHE A 138 7.41 1.73 -9.38
N LEU A 139 7.15 2.49 -8.31
CA LEU A 139 5.93 2.40 -7.52
C LEU A 139 4.66 2.82 -8.28
N SER A 140 4.78 3.56 -9.39
CA SER A 140 3.64 3.85 -10.27
C SER A 140 3.21 2.67 -11.13
N GLU A 141 4.06 1.65 -11.24
CA GLU A 141 3.86 0.47 -12.09
C GLU A 141 3.94 -0.84 -11.28
N VAL A 142 3.75 -0.78 -9.96
CA VAL A 142 3.78 -1.98 -9.11
C VAL A 142 2.75 -2.99 -9.59
N HIS A 143 3.20 -4.22 -9.74
CA HIS A 143 2.39 -5.36 -10.12
C HIS A 143 2.09 -6.25 -8.91
N TRP A 144 1.04 -7.07 -9.02
CA TRP A 144 0.66 -8.00 -7.95
C TRP A 144 1.75 -9.02 -7.58
N HIS A 145 2.59 -9.40 -8.54
CA HIS A 145 3.70 -10.32 -8.31
C HIS A 145 4.90 -9.69 -7.58
N ASP A 146 4.95 -8.36 -7.47
CA ASP A 146 5.96 -7.65 -6.67
C ASP A 146 5.59 -7.61 -5.18
N LEU A 147 4.35 -7.95 -4.85
CA LEU A 147 3.82 -7.97 -3.49
C LEU A 147 3.96 -9.36 -2.86
N PRO A 148 3.90 -9.47 -1.51
CA PRO A 148 4.02 -10.77 -0.84
C PRO A 148 2.96 -11.77 -1.35
N SER A 149 3.41 -12.92 -1.88
CA SER A 149 2.54 -13.95 -2.45
C SER A 149 1.60 -14.59 -1.42
N GLU A 150 1.97 -14.57 -0.15
CA GLU A 150 1.16 -15.02 0.97
C GLU A 150 -0.08 -14.15 1.18
N LEU A 151 -0.06 -12.91 0.68
CA LEU A 151 -1.13 -11.92 0.80
C LEU A 151 -1.93 -11.78 -0.50
N PHE A 152 -1.26 -11.83 -1.65
CA PHE A 152 -1.85 -11.49 -2.97
C PHE A 152 -1.65 -12.61 -4.03
N GLY A 153 -1.29 -13.81 -3.61
CA GLY A 153 -0.86 -14.89 -4.51
C GLY A 153 -1.89 -15.33 -5.55
N ASP A 154 -3.19 -15.18 -5.27
CA ASP A 154 -4.26 -15.46 -6.23
C ASP A 154 -4.34 -14.43 -7.37
N LEU A 155 -3.84 -13.21 -7.15
CA LEU A 155 -3.70 -12.16 -8.16
C LEU A 155 -2.37 -12.22 -8.92
N ALA A 156 -1.37 -12.90 -8.37
CA ALA A 156 -0.04 -13.05 -8.97
C ALA A 156 0.02 -14.13 -10.06
N SER A 157 -1.05 -14.91 -10.25
CA SER A 157 -1.12 -15.96 -11.26
C SER A 157 -1.32 -15.37 -12.67
N ARG A 158 -0.31 -15.56 -13.53
CA ARG A 158 -0.40 -15.40 -14.99
C ARG A 158 -0.78 -16.73 -15.63
#